data_AF-K2E1R9-F1
#
_entry.id   AF-K2E1R9-F1
#
_cell.length_a   1.000
_cell.length_b   1.000
_cell.length_c   1.000
_cell.angle_alpha   90.00
_cell.angle_beta   90.00
_cell.angle_gamma   90.00
#
_symmetry.space_group_name_H-M   'P 1'
#
loop_
_entity.id
_entity.type
_entity.pdbx_description
1 polymer ?
#
loop_
_entity_poly.entity_id
_entity_poly.type
_entity_poly.pdbx_seq_one_letter_code
_entity_poly.pdbx_strand_id
1 'polypeptide(L)'
;MAYTPYSQSQFNITRLIVVGGLILLAYMLYNLTVTIYESYQIDRHIKNFETKNTQLQEENLKKLEDYKYYTSEAYIEKIAKQNLNLVKPGEELIIIGQTNTESVPAGQVAQETEERSMANLNNPQKWWAFLFEKNPYRY
;
A
#
# COMPACT_ATOMS: atom_id res chain seq x y z
N MET A 1 -67.23 -64.15 -29.94
CA MET A 1 -66.66 -62.80 -29.75
C MET A 1 -65.30 -62.96 -29.09
N ALA A 2 -64.22 -62.82 -29.84
CA ALA A 2 -62.86 -62.96 -29.32
C ALA A 2 -62.27 -61.56 -29.09
N TYR A 3 -61.85 -61.29 -27.86
CA TYR A 3 -61.15 -60.05 -27.51
C TYR A 3 -59.66 -60.24 -27.78
N THR A 4 -59.08 -59.38 -28.60
CA THR A 4 -57.62 -59.30 -28.78
C THR A 4 -57.04 -58.35 -27.73
N PRO A 5 -56.06 -58.78 -26.91
CA PRO A 5 -55.40 -57.87 -25.99
C PRO A 5 -54.44 -56.95 -26.76
N TYR A 6 -54.55 -55.65 -26.53
CA TYR A 6 -53.64 -54.63 -27.08
C TYR A 6 -52.32 -54.68 -26.30
N SER A 7 -51.28 -55.28 -26.90
CA SER A 7 -49.95 -55.35 -26.30
C SER A 7 -49.27 -53.98 -26.32
N GLN A 8 -49.14 -53.39 -25.13
CA GLN A 8 -48.44 -52.14 -24.85
C GLN A 8 -46.93 -52.25 -25.16
N SER A 9 -46.51 -51.79 -26.35
CA SER A 9 -45.11 -51.63 -26.78
C SER A 9 -44.61 -50.18 -26.64
N GLN A 10 -45.02 -49.47 -25.59
CA GLN A 10 -44.70 -48.05 -25.36
C GLN A 10 -43.46 -47.84 -24.47
N PHE A 11 -42.86 -48.92 -23.94
CA PHE A 11 -41.85 -48.83 -22.88
C PHE A 11 -40.43 -48.51 -23.38
N ASN A 12 -40.09 -48.77 -24.64
CA ASN A 12 -38.72 -48.58 -25.14
C ASN A 12 -38.46 -47.17 -25.66
N ILE A 13 -39.43 -46.56 -26.34
CA ILE A 13 -39.28 -45.21 -26.94
C ILE A 13 -39.27 -44.14 -25.85
N THR A 14 -40.19 -44.21 -24.89
CA THR A 14 -40.23 -43.29 -23.75
C THR A 14 -38.92 -43.31 -22.96
N ARG A 15 -38.35 -44.50 -22.75
CA ARG A 15 -37.05 -44.66 -22.07
C ARG A 15 -35.90 -44.05 -22.87
N LEU A 16 -35.88 -44.22 -24.19
CA LEU A 16 -34.89 -43.60 -25.07
C LEU A 16 -35.00 -42.06 -25.07
N ILE A 17 -36.22 -41.51 -25.08
CA ILE A 17 -36.45 -40.07 -25.00
C ILE A 17 -35.94 -39.52 -23.65
N VAL A 18 -36.24 -40.21 -22.55
CA VAL A 18 -35.76 -39.81 -21.22
C VAL A 18 -34.23 -39.84 -21.14
N VAL A 19 -33.60 -40.91 -21.64
CA VAL A 19 -32.13 -41.01 -21.66
C VAL A 19 -31.50 -39.94 -22.56
N GLY A 20 -32.07 -39.72 -23.75
CA GLY A 20 -31.62 -38.67 -24.67
C GLY A 20 -31.75 -37.27 -24.05
N GLY A 21 -32.87 -36.99 -23.38
CA GLY A 21 -33.08 -35.75 -22.64
C GLY A 21 -32.08 -35.56 -21.49
N LEU A 22 -31.76 -36.64 -20.77
CA LEU A 22 -30.78 -36.62 -19.67
C LEU A 22 -29.36 -36.36 -20.18
N ILE A 23 -28.99 -36.96 -21.33
CA ILE A 23 -27.70 -36.69 -22.00
C ILE A 23 -27.62 -35.23 -22.47
N LEU A 24 -28.68 -34.71 -23.09
CA LEU A 24 -28.74 -33.30 -23.50
C LEU A 24 -28.62 -32.36 -22.31
N LEU A 25 -29.31 -32.66 -21.21
CA LEU A 25 -29.25 -31.87 -19.99
C LEU A 25 -27.84 -31.90 -19.38
N ALA A 26 -27.21 -33.08 -19.31
CA ALA A 26 -25.83 -33.21 -18.85
C ALA A 26 -24.85 -32.43 -19.74
N TYR A 27 -25.02 -32.50 -21.07
CA TYR A 27 -24.23 -31.73 -22.02
C TYR A 27 -24.40 -30.22 -21.84
N MET A 28 -25.64 -29.75 -21.61
CA MET A 28 -25.92 -28.34 -21.39
C MET A 28 -25.29 -27.84 -20.07
N LEU A 29 -25.40 -28.62 -19.00
CA LEU A 29 -24.75 -28.32 -17.71
C LEU A 29 -23.23 -28.28 -17.83
N TYR A 30 -22.64 -29.21 -18.59
CA TYR A 30 -21.22 -29.22 -18.86
C TYR A 30 -20.77 -27.93 -19.58
N ASN A 31 -21.42 -27.58 -20.68
CA ASN A 31 -21.09 -26.36 -21.43
C ASN A 31 -21.25 -25.11 -20.56
N LEU A 32 -22.36 -24.99 -19.83
CA LEU A 32 -22.60 -23.87 -18.93
C LEU A 32 -21.46 -23.73 -17.90
N THR A 33 -21.03 -24.85 -17.30
CA THR A 33 -19.95 -24.86 -16.31
C THR A 33 -18.63 -24.38 -16.91
N VAL A 34 -18.28 -24.87 -18.10
CA VAL A 34 -17.06 -24.46 -18.81
C VAL A 34 -17.11 -22.97 -19.15
N THR A 35 -18.21 -22.49 -19.73
CA THR A 35 -18.36 -21.08 -20.12
C THR A 35 -18.28 -20.13 -18.91
N ILE A 36 -18.90 -20.48 -17.78
CA ILE A 36 -18.80 -19.67 -16.56
C ILE A 36 -17.35 -19.61 -16.07
N TYR A 37 -16.63 -20.73 -16.10
CA TYR A 37 -15.24 -20.79 -15.68
C TYR A 37 -14.32 -19.95 -16.58
N GLU A 38 -14.51 -20.04 -17.90
CA GLU A 38 -13.76 -19.24 -18.88
C GLU A 38 -14.05 -17.74 -18.72
N SER A 39 -15.32 -17.36 -18.61
CA SER A 39 -15.72 -15.96 -18.39
C SER A 39 -15.06 -15.37 -17.15
N TYR A 40 -15.07 -16.11 -16.04
CA TYR A 40 -14.45 -15.63 -14.80
C TYR A 40 -12.94 -15.41 -14.93
N GLN A 41 -12.25 -16.28 -15.69
CA GLN A 41 -10.82 -16.08 -15.95
C GLN A 41 -10.58 -14.85 -16.81
N ILE A 42 -11.35 -14.67 -17.88
CA ILE A 42 -11.26 -13.50 -18.77
C ILE A 42 -11.48 -12.21 -17.99
N ASP A 43 -12.53 -12.14 -17.15
CA ASP A 43 -12.82 -10.96 -16.34
C ASP A 43 -11.68 -10.63 -15.35
N ARG A 44 -11.05 -11.66 -14.77
CA ARG A 44 -9.87 -11.44 -13.92
C ARG A 44 -8.68 -10.90 -14.70
N HIS A 45 -8.46 -11.39 -15.92
CA HIS A 45 -7.39 -10.87 -16.78
C HIS A 45 -7.66 -9.42 -17.18
N ILE A 46 -8.90 -9.08 -17.55
CA ILE A 46 -9.31 -7.71 -17.87
C ILE A 46 -9.03 -6.78 -16.67
N LYS A 47 -9.52 -7.13 -15.48
CA LYS A 47 -9.28 -6.32 -14.27
C LYS A 47 -7.80 -6.15 -13.94
N ASN A 48 -6.99 -7.19 -14.13
CA ASN A 48 -5.55 -7.13 -13.92
C ASN A 48 -4.89 -6.17 -14.93
N PHE A 49 -5.25 -6.27 -16.21
CA PHE A 49 -4.71 -5.37 -17.24
C PHE A 49 -5.15 -3.92 -17.04
N GLU A 50 -6.40 -3.67 -16.67
CA GLU A 50 -6.88 -2.32 -16.30
C GLU A 50 -6.09 -1.76 -15.11
N THR A 51 -5.92 -2.56 -14.05
CA THR A 51 -5.14 -2.15 -12.87
C THR A 51 -3.70 -1.80 -13.24
N LYS A 52 -3.05 -2.64 -14.05
CA LYS A 52 -1.69 -2.40 -14.53
C LYS A 52 -1.59 -1.15 -15.40
N ASN A 53 -2.57 -0.90 -16.28
CA ASN A 53 -2.60 0.31 -17.09
C ASN A 53 -2.70 1.57 -16.22
N THR A 54 -3.58 1.57 -15.21
CA THR A 54 -3.71 2.70 -14.28
C THR A 54 -2.40 2.93 -13.52
N GLN A 55 -1.77 1.87 -12.99
CA GLN A 55 -0.48 1.96 -12.31
C GLN A 55 0.62 2.53 -13.22
N LEU A 56 0.71 2.05 -14.46
CA LEU A 56 1.69 2.54 -15.42
C LEU A 56 1.45 4.01 -15.80
N GLN A 57 0.19 4.44 -15.90
CA GLN A 57 -0.15 5.84 -16.15
C GLN A 57 0.26 6.72 -14.98
N GLU A 58 -0.03 6.33 -13.75
CA GLU A 58 0.38 7.06 -12.54
C GLU A 58 1.91 7.13 -12.42
N GLU A 59 2.61 6.01 -12.66
CA GLU A 59 4.07 5.98 -12.68
C GLU A 59 4.65 6.90 -13.75
N ASN A 60 4.05 6.94 -14.94
CA ASN A 60 4.50 7.80 -16.03
C ASN A 60 4.34 9.29 -15.66
N LEU A 61 3.19 9.67 -15.12
CA LEU A 61 2.92 11.04 -14.66
C LEU A 61 3.92 11.46 -13.57
N LYS A 62 4.16 10.59 -12.58
CA LYS A 62 5.13 10.86 -11.51
C LYS A 62 6.54 11.04 -12.08
N LYS A 63 6.98 10.15 -12.97
CA LYS A 63 8.30 10.27 -13.61
C LYS A 63 8.44 11.57 -14.41
N LEU A 64 7.37 12.02 -15.05
CA LEU A 64 7.37 13.26 -15.81
C LEU A 64 7.44 14.49 -14.89
N GLU A 65 6.75 14.45 -13.74
CA GLU A 65 6.85 15.47 -12.70
C GLU A 65 8.27 15.53 -12.10
N ASP A 66 8.82 14.38 -11.73
CA ASP A 66 10.20 14.26 -11.22
C ASP A 66 11.19 14.81 -12.24
N TYR A 67 11.07 14.42 -13.52
CA TYR A 67 11.89 14.93 -14.60
C TYR A 67 11.80 16.46 -14.71
N LYS A 68 10.60 17.02 -14.68
CA LYS A 68 10.40 18.48 -14.74
C LYS A 68 11.01 19.18 -13.52
N TYR A 69 10.90 18.60 -12.33
CA TYR A 69 11.50 19.15 -11.13
C TYR A 69 13.02 19.16 -11.22
N TYR A 70 13.65 18.04 -11.56
CA TYR A 70 15.11 17.93 -11.64
C TYR A 70 15.74 18.73 -12.79
N THR A 71 14.98 18.99 -13.85
CA THR A 71 15.43 19.86 -14.97
C THR A 71 15.10 21.34 -14.74
N SER A 72 14.34 21.67 -13.71
CA SER A 72 13.98 23.06 -13.43
C SER A 72 15.19 23.90 -13.01
N GLU A 73 15.18 25.18 -13.40
CA GLU A 73 16.21 26.14 -12.98
C GLU A 73 16.30 26.25 -11.46
N ALA A 74 15.18 26.15 -10.75
CA ALA A 74 15.13 26.19 -9.30
C ALA A 74 15.89 25.03 -8.65
N TYR A 75 15.79 23.81 -9.20
CA TYR A 75 16.55 22.67 -8.70
C TYR A 75 18.04 22.81 -9.03
N ILE A 76 18.37 23.23 -10.26
CA ILE A 76 19.76 23.49 -10.67
C ILE A 76 20.41 24.53 -9.76
N GLU A 77 19.69 25.62 -9.47
CA GLU A 77 20.15 26.69 -8.58
C GLU A 77 20.31 26.20 -7.14
N LYS A 78 19.35 25.41 -6.63
CA LYS A 78 19.46 24.79 -5.31
C LYS A 78 20.73 23.95 -5.18
N ILE A 79 21.00 23.09 -6.17
CA ILE A 79 22.19 22.23 -6.18
C ILE A 79 23.48 23.07 -6.33
N ALA A 80 23.49 24.08 -7.18
CA ALA A 80 24.64 24.98 -7.34
C ALA A 80 24.96 25.74 -6.04
N LYS A 81 23.94 26.24 -5.34
CA LYS A 81 24.09 26.92 -4.05
C LYS A 81 24.57 25.97 -2.95
N GLN A 82 23.96 24.77 -2.86
CA GLN A 82 24.24 23.80 -1.79
C GLN A 82 25.59 23.09 -1.94
N ASN A 83 25.95 22.68 -3.16
CA ASN A 83 27.11 21.81 -3.37
C ASN A 83 28.34 22.55 -3.89
N LEU A 84 28.14 23.68 -4.58
CA LEU A 84 29.22 24.42 -5.22
C LEU A 84 29.43 25.81 -4.59
N ASN A 85 28.62 26.18 -3.58
CA ASN A 85 28.59 27.51 -2.98
C ASN A 85 28.50 28.64 -4.02
N LEU A 86 27.91 28.35 -5.18
CA LEU A 86 27.78 29.31 -6.27
C LEU A 86 26.58 30.23 -6.01
N VAL A 87 26.78 31.52 -6.21
CA VAL A 87 25.78 32.58 -6.06
C VAL A 87 25.65 33.32 -7.38
N LYS A 88 24.43 33.73 -7.75
CA LYS A 88 24.21 34.49 -8.99
C LYS A 88 24.86 35.88 -8.88
N PRO A 89 25.28 36.50 -10.00
CA PRO A 89 25.81 37.86 -9.98
C PRO A 89 24.76 38.83 -9.42
N GLY A 90 25.03 39.40 -8.23
CA GLY A 90 24.11 40.29 -7.50
C GLY A 90 23.50 39.72 -6.21
N GLU A 91 23.77 38.46 -5.84
CA GLU A 91 23.38 37.89 -4.54
C GLU A 91 24.50 38.02 -3.49
N GLU A 92 24.15 38.42 -2.26
CA GLU A 92 25.09 38.49 -1.12
C GLU A 92 25.09 37.17 -0.31
N LEU A 93 26.28 36.59 -0.10
CA LEU A 93 26.48 35.39 0.70
C LEU A 93 26.78 35.78 2.16
N ILE A 94 25.87 35.47 3.09
CA ILE A 94 26.08 35.70 4.53
C ILE A 94 26.62 34.42 5.17
N ILE A 95 27.86 34.47 5.67
CA ILE A 95 28.46 33.38 6.44
C ILE A 95 28.30 33.70 7.93
N ILE A 96 27.45 32.96 8.63
CA ILE A 96 27.28 33.10 10.07
C ILE A 96 28.37 32.28 10.76
N GLY A 97 29.44 32.94 11.23
CA GLY A 97 30.44 32.33 12.07
C GLY A 97 29.88 32.14 13.48
N GLN A 98 29.86 30.91 13.99
CA GLN A 98 29.56 30.64 15.38
C GLN A 98 30.70 31.17 16.25
N THR A 99 30.64 32.44 16.65
CA THR A 99 31.42 32.93 17.79
C THR A 99 30.74 32.37 19.03
N ASN A 100 31.19 31.19 19.47
CA ASN A 100 30.79 30.60 20.74
C ASN A 100 31.17 31.54 21.87
N THR A 101 30.25 32.43 22.24
CA THR A 101 30.24 33.12 23.53
C THR A 101 28.80 33.11 23.99
N GLU A 102 28.28 31.90 24.22
CA GLU A 102 27.06 31.72 24.97
C GLU A 102 27.42 31.70 26.45
N SER A 103 27.10 32.79 27.15
CA SER A 103 27.01 32.82 28.60
C SER A 103 25.90 31.84 29.01
N VAL A 104 26.30 30.71 29.59
CA VAL A 104 25.40 29.65 30.09
C VAL A 104 24.40 30.25 31.10
N PRO A 105 23.08 30.19 30.86
CA PRO A 105 22.08 30.61 31.82
C PRO A 105 22.08 29.69 33.05
N ALA A 106 21.99 30.27 34.25
CA ALA A 106 21.98 29.55 35.54
C ALA A 106 20.91 28.44 35.66
N GLY A 107 19.95 28.35 34.74
CA GLY A 107 18.98 27.25 34.67
C GLY A 107 19.52 25.93 34.11
N GLN A 108 20.59 25.96 33.30
CA GLN A 108 21.18 24.74 32.71
C GLN A 108 21.99 23.94 33.74
N VAL A 109 22.56 24.61 34.75
CA VAL A 109 23.34 23.98 35.84
C VAL A 109 22.45 23.12 36.74
N ALA A 110 21.18 23.51 36.93
CA ALA A 110 20.22 22.74 37.70
C ALA A 110 19.77 21.46 36.96
N GLN A 111 19.53 21.54 35.66
CA GLN A 111 19.12 20.40 34.83
C GLN A 111 20.24 19.37 34.66
N GLU A 112 21.49 19.80 34.44
CA GLU A 112 22.62 18.88 34.36
C GLU A 112 22.88 18.13 35.69
N THR A 113 22.55 18.74 36.83
CA THR A 113 22.73 18.12 38.15
C THR A 113 21.69 17.02 38.40
N GLU A 114 20.45 17.21 37.92
CA GLU A 114 19.38 16.20 38.00
C GLU A 114 19.54 15.07 36.97
N GLU A 115 20.06 15.36 35.78
CA GLU A 115 20.34 14.33 34.77
C GLU A 115 21.53 13.43 35.20
N ARG A 116 22.56 14.00 35.83
CA ARG A 116 23.71 13.24 36.35
C ARG A 116 23.34 12.39 37.56
N SER A 117 22.40 12.83 38.40
CA SER A 117 21.91 12.01 39.51
C SER A 117 21.06 10.85 38.99
N MET A 118 20.24 11.04 37.94
CA MET A 118 19.48 9.98 37.27
C MET A 118 20.32 8.98 36.46
N ALA A 119 21.50 9.40 35.96
CA ALA A 119 22.40 8.54 35.21
C ALA A 119 23.01 7.40 36.05
N ASN A 120 23.16 7.59 37.36
CA ASN A 120 23.76 6.63 38.28
C ASN A 120 22.77 5.60 38.88
N LEU A 121 21.45 5.72 38.61
CA LEU A 121 20.47 4.75 39.09
C LEU A 121 20.40 3.51 38.20
N ASN A 122 20.16 2.36 38.81
CA ASN A 122 19.95 1.12 38.07
C ASN A 122 18.55 1.11 37.42
N ASN A 123 18.37 0.39 36.30
CA ASN A 123 17.12 0.42 35.52
C ASN A 123 15.82 0.26 36.36
N PRO A 124 15.73 -0.66 37.35
CA PRO A 124 14.52 -0.78 38.18
C PRO A 124 14.21 0.45 39.02
N GLN A 125 15.24 1.16 39.50
CA GLN A 125 15.07 2.36 40.32
C GLN A 125 14.56 3.54 39.47
N LYS A 126 14.99 3.63 38.21
CA LYS A 126 14.48 4.63 37.25
C LYS A 126 12.96 4.48 37.04
N TRP A 127 12.50 3.24 36.87
CA TRP A 127 11.07 2.95 36.71
C TRP A 127 10.27 3.27 37.97
N TRP A 128 10.83 3.02 39.16
CA TRP A 128 10.18 3.36 40.42
C TRP A 128 10.02 4.87 40.60
N ALA A 129 11.09 5.65 40.37
CA ALA A 129 11.05 7.11 40.43
C ALA A 129 10.04 7.69 39.42
N PHE A 130 10.02 7.15 38.19
CA PHE A 130 9.07 7.58 37.15
C PHE A 130 7.58 7.39 37.53
N LEU A 131 7.27 6.31 38.26
CA LEU A 131 5.88 5.95 38.60
C LEU A 131 5.38 6.59 39.89
N PHE A 132 6.27 6.85 40.86
CA PHE A 132 5.87 7.23 42.23
C PHE A 132 6.44 8.56 42.72
N GLU A 133 7.42 9.15 42.03
CA GLU A 133 7.92 10.49 42.34
C GLU A 133 7.15 11.56 41.53
N LYS A 134 7.22 12.83 41.96
CA LYS A 134 6.46 13.93 41.35
C LYS A 134 6.97 14.21 39.94
N ASN A 135 6.43 13.48 38.98
CA ASN A 135 6.73 13.61 37.57
C ASN A 135 6.05 14.88 37.01
N PRO A 136 6.80 15.89 36.54
CA PRO A 136 6.25 17.14 36.00
C PRO A 136 5.46 16.96 34.68
N TYR A 137 5.44 15.75 34.11
CA TYR A 137 4.68 15.41 32.89
C TYR A 137 3.36 14.66 33.17
N ARG A 138 2.97 14.49 34.44
CA ARG A 138 1.59 14.11 34.78
C ARG A 138 0.72 15.36 34.88
N TYR A 139 -0.10 15.60 33.87
CA TYR A 139 -1.27 16.48 33.95
C TYR A 139 -2.41 15.77 34.69
#